data_AF-A0A554LL20-F1
#
_entry.id   AF-A0A554LL20-F1
#
_cell.length_a   1.000
_cell.length_b   1.000
_cell.length_c   1.000
_cell.angle_alpha   90.00
_cell.angle_beta   90.00
_cell.angle_gamma   90.00
#
_symmetry.space_group_name_H-M   'P 1'
#
loop_
_entity.id
_entity.type
_entity.pdbx_description
1 polymer ?
#
loop_
_entity_poly.entity_id
_entity_poly.type
_entity_poly.pdbx_seq_one_letter_code
_entity_poly.pdbx_strand_id
1 'polypeptide(L)' 'MLKLSGVQLKYIAEILNNLGIVFFASMVVPILYSEINIYLTLAGLFYAFECWLLGVVLISIRKETK' A
#
# COMPACT_ATOMS: atom_id res chain seq x y z
N MET A 1 -24.18 0.67 7.41
CA MET A 1 -22.76 0.39 7.17
C MET A 1 -22.57 -1.11 7.05
N LEU A 2 -22.09 -1.62 5.91
CA LEU A 2 -21.72 -3.03 5.77
C LEU A 2 -20.47 -3.30 6.60
N LYS A 3 -20.58 -4.16 7.62
CA LYS A 3 -19.44 -4.57 8.44
C LYS A 3 -18.70 -5.66 7.68
N LEU A 4 -17.47 -5.37 7.25
CA LEU A 4 -16.62 -6.35 6.58
C LEU A 4 -16.23 -7.47 7.57
N SER A 5 -16.22 -8.71 7.09
CA SER A 5 -15.72 -9.84 7.87
C SER A 5 -14.20 -9.77 8.05
N GLY A 6 -13.68 -10.41 9.10
CA GLY A 6 -12.23 -10.47 9.34
C GLY A 6 -11.44 -11.14 8.19
N VAL A 7 -12.09 -11.98 7.39
CA VAL A 7 -11.50 -12.59 6.17
C VAL A 7 -11.43 -11.57 5.05
N GLN A 8 -12.48 -10.78 4.82
CA GLN A 8 -12.47 -9.71 3.82
C GLN A 8 -11.43 -8.64 4.16
N LEU A 9 -11.34 -8.22 5.43
CA LEU A 9 -10.33 -7.27 5.89
C LEU A 9 -8.91 -7.78 5.63
N LYS A 10 -8.66 -9.09 5.82
CA LYS A 10 -7.37 -9.71 5.51
C LYS A 10 -7.03 -9.58 4.02
N TYR A 11 -7.94 -9.95 3.13
CA TYR A 11 -7.70 -9.88 1.68
C TYR A 11 -7.51 -8.45 1.19
N ILE A 12 -8.29 -7.49 1.69
CA ILE A 12 -8.14 -6.08 1.33
C ILE A 12 -6.77 -5.56 1.78
N ALA A 13 -6.33 -5.90 2.99
CA ALA A 13 -5.00 -5.53 3.48
C ALA A 13 -3.87 -6.13 2.63
N GLU A 14 -3.99 -7.39 2.21
CA GLU A 14 -3.02 -8.04 1.30
C GLU A 14 -2.98 -7.36 -0.07
N ILE A 15 -4.14 -7.01 -0.64
CA ILE A 15 -4.22 -6.28 -1.92
C ILE A 15 -3.53 -4.91 -1.80
N LEU A 16 -3.82 -4.15 -0.73
CA LEU A 16 -3.22 -2.84 -0.51
C LEU A 16 -1.70 -2.93 -0.34
N ASN A 17 -1.20 -3.88 0.45
CA ASN A 17 0.24 -4.08 0.60
C ASN A 17 0.92 -4.41 -0.73
N ASN A 18 0.32 -5.30 -1.54
CA ASN A 18 0.86 -5.64 -2.85
C ASN A 18 0.83 -4.44 -3.81
N LEU A 19 -0.23 -3.63 -3.77
CA LEU A 19 -0.33 -2.43 -4.58
C LEU A 19 0.75 -1.40 -4.21
N GLY A 20 1.03 -1.25 -2.90
CA GLY A 20 2.12 -0.40 -2.42
C GLY A 20 3.49 -0.84 -2.96
N ILE A 21 3.76 -2.15 -3.00
CA ILE A 21 4.98 -2.71 -3.58
C ILE A 21 5.06 -2.39 -5.08
N VAL A 22 3.95 -2.50 -5.82
CA VAL A 22 3.90 -2.17 -7.25
C VAL A 22 4.22 -0.71 -7.50
N PHE A 23 3.63 0.23 -6.74
CA PHE A 23 3.95 1.65 -6.88
C PHE A 23 5.41 1.94 -6.56
N PHE A 24 5.95 1.34 -5.51
CA PHE A 24 7.37 1.47 -5.18
C PHE A 24 8.28 0.95 -6.31
N ALA A 25 8.02 -0.26 -6.81
CA ALA A 25 8.84 -0.87 -7.85
C ALA A 25 8.74 -0.14 -9.21
N SER A 26 7.55 0.36 -9.56
CA SER A 26 7.33 0.99 -10.87
C SER A 26 7.71 2.47 -10.92
N MET A 27 7.67 3.19 -9.80
CA MET A 27 7.87 4.64 -9.78
C MET A 27 9.13 5.07 -9.02
N VAL A 28 9.65 4.24 -8.10
CA VAL A 28 10.82 4.57 -7.27
C VAL A 28 12.09 3.88 -7.77
N VAL A 29 12.05 2.56 -8.03
CA VAL A 29 13.24 1.82 -8.49
C VAL A 29 13.87 2.40 -9.78
N PRO A 30 13.10 2.86 -10.78
CA PRO A 30 13.67 3.38 -12.03
C PRO A 30 14.57 4.62 -11.88
N ILE A 31 14.49 5.36 -10.77
CA ILE A 31 15.38 6.51 -10.46
C ILE A 31 16.83 6.07 -10.33
N LEU A 32 17.06 4.84 -9.85
CA LEU A 32 18.40 4.30 -9.69
C LEU A 32 19.11 4.07 -11.04
N TYR A 33 18.35 4.10 -12.15
CA TYR A 33 18.81 3.69 -13.47
C TYR A 33 18.57 4.75 -14.57
N SER A 34 17.90 5.87 -14.30
CA SER A 34 17.56 6.88 -15.33
C SER A 34 17.29 8.28 -14.75
N GLU A 35 17.32 9.32 -15.60
CA GLU A 35 16.93 10.72 -15.29
C GLU A 35 15.42 10.87 -15.06
N ILE A 36 14.86 10.12 -14.10
CA ILE A 36 13.45 10.19 -13.79
C ILE A 36 13.12 11.43 -12.96
N ASN A 37 11.96 11.99 -13.29
CA ASN A 37 11.41 13.17 -12.65
C ASN A 37 11.20 12.92 -11.14
N ILE A 38 11.93 13.68 -10.31
CA ILE A 38 11.86 13.63 -8.84
C ILE A 38 10.44 13.79 -8.28
N TYR A 39 9.54 14.50 -8.99
CA TYR A 39 8.14 14.62 -8.58
C TYR A 39 7.38 13.29 -8.72
N LEU A 40 7.68 12.50 -9.76
CA LEU A 40 7.06 11.19 -9.98
C LEU A 40 7.51 10.18 -8.91
N THR A 41 8.79 10.26 -8.51
CA THR A 41 9.36 9.52 -7.37
C THR A 41 8.59 9.79 -6.09
N LEU A 42 8.43 11.08 -5.75
CA LEU A 42 7.80 11.48 -4.51
C LEU A 42 6.34 11.05 -4.48
N ALA A 43 5.65 11.15 -5.62
CA ALA A 43 4.31 10.59 -5.77
C ALA A 43 4.30 9.07 -5.55
N GLY A 44 5.23 8.34 -6.17
CA GLY A 44 5.35 6.88 -5.99
C GLY A 44 5.60 6.47 -4.54
N LEU A 45 6.52 7.15 -3.85
CA LEU A 45 6.78 6.93 -2.42
C LEU A 45 5.56 7.24 -1.56
N PHE A 46 4.87 8.35 -1.84
CA PHE A 46 3.65 8.73 -1.14
C PHE A 46 2.56 7.67 -1.30
N TYR A 47 2.26 7.23 -2.52
CA TYR A 47 1.25 6.19 -2.76
C TYR A 47 1.63 4.83 -2.16
N ALA A 48 2.91 4.44 -2.23
CA ALA A 48 3.39 3.22 -1.61
C ALA A 48 3.22 3.26 -0.08
N PHE A 49 3.53 4.40 0.54
CA PHE A 49 3.37 4.61 1.98
C PHE A 49 1.89 4.57 2.41
N GLU A 50 1.00 5.26 1.70
CA GLU A 50 -0.45 5.23 1.98
C GLU A 50 -1.02 3.81 1.89
N CYS A 51 -0.65 3.06 0.85
CA CYS A 51 -1.07 1.67 0.69
C CYS A 51 -0.61 0.78 1.85
N TRP A 52 0.65 0.93 2.27
CA TRP A 52 1.19 0.22 3.41
C TRP A 52 0.49 0.60 4.73
N LEU A 53 0.29 1.90 4.98
CA LEU A 53 -0.36 2.41 6.17
C LEU A 53 -1.79 1.87 6.31
N LEU A 54 -2.58 1.95 5.23
CA LEU A 54 -3.94 1.40 5.19
C LEU A 54 -3.94 -0.12 5.41
N GLY A 55 -2.98 -0.85 4.81
CA GLY A 55 -2.80 -2.28 5.04
C GLY A 55 -2.55 -2.61 6.52
N VAL A 56 -1.66 -1.88 7.18
CA VAL A 56 -1.36 -2.03 8.62
C VAL A 56 -2.58 -1.72 9.49
N VAL A 57 -3.31 -0.65 9.18
CA VAL A 57 -4.53 -0.26 9.90
C VAL A 57 -5.59 -1.36 9.80
N LEU A 58 -5.84 -1.90 8.60
CA LEU A 58 -6.84 -2.96 8.42
C LEU A 58 -6.46 -4.26 9.13
N ILE A 59 -5.16 -4.61 9.16
CA ILE A 59 -4.66 -5.75 9.94
C ILE A 59 -4.88 -5.53 11.44
N SER A 60 -4.70 -4.29 11.92
CA SER A 60 -4.89 -3.92 13.33
C SER A 60 -6.37 -4.00 13.73
N ILE A 61 -7.27 -3.45 12.92
CA ILE A 61 -8.73 -3.55 13.12
C ILE A 61 -9.18 -5.02 13.17
N ARG A 62 -8.62 -5.87 12.31
CA ARG A 62 -8.90 -7.31 12.31
C ARG A 62 -8.50 -7.98 13.64
N LYS A 63 -7.40 -7.57 14.27
CA LYS A 63 -6.97 -8.16 15.55
C LYS A 63 -7.97 -7.87 16.68
N GLU A 64 -8.60 -6.71 16.67
CA GLU A 64 -9.61 -6.30 17.66
C GLU A 64 -10.97 -6.96 17.44
N THR A 65 -11.23 -7.52 16.24
CA THR A 65 -12.50 -8.19 15.90
C THR A 65 -12.47 -9.72 16.06
N LYS A 66 -11.35 -10.28 16.54
CA LYS A 66 -11.25 -11.68 16.96
C LYS A 66 -11.72 -11.86 18.39
#